data_AF-A0A9Q0XDS8-F1
#
_entry.id   AF-A0A9Q0XDS8-F1
#
_cell.length_a   1.000
_cell.length_b   1.000
_cell.length_c   1.000
_cell.angle_alpha   90.00
_cell.angle_beta   90.00
_cell.angle_gamma   90.00
#
_symmetry.space_group_name_H-M   'P 1'
#
loop_
_entity.id
_entity.type
_entity.pdbx_description
1 polymer ?
#
loop_
_entity_poly.entity_id
_entity_poly.type
_entity_poly.pdbx_seq_one_letter_code
_entity_poly.pdbx_strand_id
1 'polypeptide(L)'
;MRQLLFSACAMLWTISQCHAVSFPEDDEPINVVDYHYSRQYPVFRGRPSGNESQHRLDFQLMLKIRDTLYIAGRDQVYTVNLNEVPKGEVVPSKKLTWRSKQQDRENCAMKGKHKVGLNDEMVFVCGTNAFNPMCRYYRLNTLEYDGEEISGLARCPFDARQTNVALFADGKLYSATVADFLASDAVIYRSMGDGSALRTIKYDSKWIKEPHFLHAIEYGSFVYFFFREIAVEHNNLGKAVYSRVARICKNDMGGSQRVLEKHWTSFLKARLNCSVPRRFVLLL
;
A
#
# COMPACT_ATOMS: atom_id res chain seq x y z
N MET A 1 -41.04 62.33 1.89
CA MET A 1 -41.15 61.01 2.57
C MET A 1 -41.58 59.84 1.65
N ARG A 2 -41.79 60.03 0.34
CA ARG A 2 -42.13 58.95 -0.62
C ARG A 2 -40.98 58.50 -1.55
N GLN A 3 -39.95 59.32 -1.73
CA GLN A 3 -38.80 58.98 -2.59
C GLN A 3 -37.71 58.12 -1.88
N LEU A 4 -37.61 58.19 -0.56
CA LEU A 4 -36.65 57.39 0.22
C LEU A 4 -37.07 55.92 0.37
N LEU A 5 -38.37 55.61 0.24
CA LEU A 5 -38.89 54.24 0.33
C LEU A 5 -38.63 53.42 -0.95
N PHE A 6 -38.59 54.06 -2.13
CA PHE A 6 -38.28 53.37 -3.39
C PHE A 6 -36.80 53.00 -3.51
N SER A 7 -35.89 53.79 -2.93
CA SER A 7 -34.45 53.49 -2.94
C SER A 7 -34.07 52.34 -2.00
N ALA A 8 -34.82 52.14 -0.90
CA ALA A 8 -34.59 51.03 0.01
C ALA A 8 -35.06 49.67 -0.57
N CYS A 9 -36.12 49.69 -1.38
CA CYS A 9 -36.64 48.48 -2.03
C CYS A 9 -35.74 47.99 -3.18
N ALA A 10 -35.10 48.92 -3.92
CA ALA A 10 -34.15 48.58 -4.98
C ALA A 10 -32.81 48.02 -4.43
N MET A 11 -32.37 48.45 -3.23
CA MET A 11 -31.20 47.90 -2.53
C MET A 11 -31.43 46.51 -1.92
N LEU A 12 -32.69 46.11 -1.72
CA LEU A 12 -33.05 44.75 -1.29
C LEU A 12 -33.15 43.75 -2.45
N TRP A 13 -33.08 44.22 -3.70
CA TRP A 13 -32.99 43.37 -4.89
C TRP A 13 -31.55 43.07 -5.34
N THR A 14 -30.55 43.60 -4.62
CA THR A 14 -29.16 43.12 -4.68
C THR A 14 -28.84 42.25 -3.47
N ILE A 15 -29.83 41.51 -2.96
CA ILE A 15 -29.55 40.31 -2.17
C ILE A 15 -28.81 39.38 -3.12
N SER A 16 -27.49 39.43 -2.99
CA SER A 16 -26.53 38.45 -3.46
C SER A 16 -27.22 37.11 -3.57
N GLN A 17 -27.33 36.59 -4.80
CA GLN A 17 -27.66 35.19 -5.02
C GLN A 17 -26.57 34.40 -4.30
N CYS A 18 -26.78 34.13 -3.03
CA CYS A 18 -26.11 33.11 -2.27
C CYS A 18 -26.57 31.81 -2.92
N HIS A 19 -25.96 31.45 -4.05
CA HIS A 19 -25.89 30.07 -4.47
C HIS A 19 -25.14 29.36 -3.35
N ALA A 20 -25.89 28.86 -2.38
CA ALA A 20 -25.43 27.78 -1.54
C ALA A 20 -25.01 26.70 -2.54
N VAL A 21 -23.70 26.54 -2.73
CA VAL A 21 -23.18 25.46 -3.56
C VAL A 21 -23.56 24.20 -2.81
N SER A 22 -24.59 23.51 -3.31
CA SER A 22 -25.00 22.20 -2.82
C SER A 22 -23.82 21.24 -2.94
N PHE A 23 -23.83 20.18 -2.14
CA PHE A 23 -22.86 19.11 -2.38
C PHE A 23 -23.04 18.61 -3.82
N PRO A 24 -21.97 18.44 -4.61
CA PRO A 24 -22.08 18.00 -6.00
C PRO A 24 -22.89 16.70 -6.11
N GLU A 25 -23.81 16.63 -7.05
CA GLU A 25 -24.50 15.39 -7.41
C GLU A 25 -23.56 14.52 -8.28
N ASP A 26 -23.76 13.21 -8.24
CA ASP A 26 -22.97 12.28 -9.07
C ASP A 26 -23.39 12.40 -10.54
N ASP A 27 -22.43 12.58 -11.44
CA ASP A 27 -22.67 12.62 -12.88
C ASP A 27 -23.04 11.23 -13.44
N GLU A 28 -23.92 11.19 -14.45
CA GLU A 28 -24.23 9.94 -15.15
C GLU A 28 -23.11 9.53 -16.14
N PRO A 29 -22.75 8.24 -16.21
CA PRO A 29 -21.71 7.77 -17.13
C PRO A 29 -22.19 7.84 -18.59
N ILE A 30 -21.32 8.31 -19.49
CA ILE A 30 -21.61 8.37 -20.95
C ILE A 30 -21.84 6.97 -21.53
N ASN A 31 -21.06 5.98 -21.08
CA ASN A 31 -21.13 4.60 -21.55
C ASN A 31 -21.10 3.63 -20.37
N VAL A 32 -21.95 2.60 -20.42
CA VAL A 32 -21.99 1.53 -19.42
C VAL A 32 -21.72 0.20 -20.11
N VAL A 33 -20.75 -0.56 -19.58
CA VAL A 33 -20.47 -1.93 -19.99
C VAL A 33 -21.17 -2.87 -19.01
N ASP A 34 -22.10 -3.66 -19.52
CA ASP A 34 -22.87 -4.58 -18.70
C ASP A 34 -22.10 -5.86 -18.32
N TYR A 35 -22.73 -6.67 -17.48
CA TYR A 35 -22.21 -7.97 -17.06
C TYR A 35 -22.09 -8.98 -18.21
N HIS A 36 -23.02 -8.99 -19.16
CA HIS A 36 -23.05 -9.93 -20.29
C HIS A 36 -21.88 -9.70 -21.26
N TYR A 37 -21.41 -8.47 -21.39
CA TYR A 37 -20.22 -8.13 -22.15
C TYR A 37 -18.95 -8.40 -21.34
N SER A 38 -18.87 -7.89 -20.11
CA SER A 38 -17.66 -8.00 -19.28
C SER A 38 -17.28 -9.43 -18.89
N ARG A 39 -18.25 -10.36 -18.81
CA ARG A 39 -17.96 -11.79 -18.57
C ARG A 39 -17.18 -12.48 -19.69
N GLN A 40 -17.05 -11.86 -20.85
CA GLN A 40 -16.30 -12.39 -22.00
C GLN A 40 -14.80 -12.08 -21.89
N TYR A 41 -14.41 -11.18 -20.98
CA TYR A 41 -13.00 -10.83 -20.82
C TYR A 41 -12.17 -12.03 -20.32
N PRO A 42 -10.90 -12.13 -20.74
CA PRO A 42 -9.98 -13.16 -20.25
C PRO A 42 -9.86 -13.15 -18.73
N VAL A 43 -9.95 -14.33 -18.12
CA VAL A 43 -9.86 -14.50 -16.66
C VAL A 43 -8.66 -15.36 -16.30
N PHE A 44 -7.89 -14.92 -15.31
CA PHE A 44 -6.85 -15.71 -14.67
C PHE A 44 -7.43 -16.50 -13.49
N ARG A 45 -7.27 -17.83 -13.51
CA ARG A 45 -7.73 -18.72 -12.43
C ARG A 45 -6.60 -19.48 -11.72
N GLY A 46 -5.35 -19.25 -12.12
CA GLY A 46 -4.16 -19.88 -11.54
C GLY A 46 -4.02 -21.37 -11.80
N ARG A 47 -4.63 -21.89 -12.88
CA ARG A 47 -4.48 -23.28 -13.32
C ARG A 47 -3.39 -23.36 -14.40
N PRO A 48 -2.23 -24.00 -14.16
CA PRO A 48 -1.20 -24.22 -15.19
C PRO A 48 -1.62 -25.30 -16.20
N SER A 49 -2.45 -26.25 -15.78
CA SER A 49 -2.99 -27.34 -16.59
C SER A 49 -4.38 -27.70 -16.09
N GLY A 50 -5.31 -27.99 -17.01
CA GLY A 50 -6.76 -28.05 -16.78
C GLY A 50 -7.26 -29.06 -15.73
N ASN A 51 -6.39 -29.93 -15.20
CA ASN A 51 -6.73 -30.99 -14.24
C ASN A 51 -6.38 -30.66 -12.77
N GLU A 52 -5.79 -29.50 -12.44
CA GLU A 52 -5.53 -29.13 -11.04
C GLU A 52 -6.82 -28.69 -10.31
N SER A 53 -7.02 -29.18 -9.07
CA SER A 53 -8.14 -28.81 -8.21
C SER A 53 -8.18 -27.31 -7.95
N GLN A 54 -9.37 -26.71 -8.06
CA GLN A 54 -9.55 -25.28 -7.86
C GLN A 54 -9.49 -24.92 -6.37
N HIS A 55 -8.29 -24.66 -5.88
CA HIS A 55 -8.10 -24.02 -4.59
C HIS A 55 -8.27 -22.51 -4.73
N ARG A 56 -8.78 -21.85 -3.67
CA ARG A 56 -8.85 -20.40 -3.64
C ARG A 56 -7.42 -19.84 -3.74
N LEU A 57 -7.17 -18.96 -4.73
CA LEU A 57 -5.86 -18.33 -4.94
C LEU A 57 -5.46 -17.43 -3.77
N ASP A 58 -6.46 -16.82 -3.12
CA ASP A 58 -6.31 -15.78 -2.10
C ASP A 58 -5.30 -14.72 -2.54
N PHE A 59 -5.62 -14.15 -3.70
CA PHE A 59 -4.91 -13.06 -4.35
C PHE A 59 -4.48 -11.99 -3.36
N GLN A 60 -3.22 -11.58 -3.44
CA GLN A 60 -2.62 -10.55 -2.59
C GLN A 60 -2.23 -9.32 -3.38
N LEU A 61 -1.49 -9.50 -4.48
CA LEU A 61 -1.05 -8.40 -5.32
C LEU A 61 -0.72 -8.88 -6.73
N MET A 62 -0.71 -7.91 -7.63
CA MET A 62 -0.28 -8.08 -9.00
C MET A 62 0.77 -7.02 -9.33
N LEU A 63 1.90 -7.43 -9.91
CA LEU A 63 2.99 -6.54 -10.26
C LEU A 63 3.41 -6.81 -11.71
N LYS A 64 3.42 -5.77 -12.53
CA LYS A 64 3.98 -5.84 -13.89
C LYS A 64 5.47 -5.54 -13.83
N ILE A 65 6.28 -6.41 -14.42
CA ILE A 65 7.73 -6.26 -14.52
C ILE A 65 8.10 -6.59 -15.96
N ARG A 66 8.54 -5.57 -16.72
CA ARG A 66 8.72 -5.67 -18.18
C ARG A 66 7.41 -6.17 -18.82
N ASP A 67 7.48 -7.24 -19.61
CA ASP A 67 6.32 -7.86 -20.26
C ASP A 67 5.73 -9.04 -19.45
N THR A 68 6.14 -9.20 -18.19
CA THR A 68 5.67 -10.29 -17.33
C THR A 68 4.81 -9.74 -16.19
N LEU A 69 3.64 -10.33 -16.02
CA LEU A 69 2.73 -10.05 -14.92
C LEU A 69 2.93 -11.09 -13.81
N TYR A 70 3.32 -10.64 -12.62
CA TYR A 70 3.48 -11.46 -11.43
C TYR A 70 2.22 -11.37 -10.59
N ILE A 71 1.60 -12.51 -10.30
CA ILE A 71 0.37 -12.61 -9.51
C ILE A 71 0.69 -13.40 -8.26
N ALA A 72 0.71 -12.73 -7.10
CA ALA A 72 0.98 -13.38 -5.83
C ALA A 72 -0.32 -13.78 -5.15
N GLY A 73 -0.41 -15.04 -4.74
CA GLY A 73 -1.48 -15.61 -3.93
C GLY A 73 -0.92 -16.29 -2.69
N ARG A 74 -1.71 -17.17 -2.07
CA ARG A 74 -1.22 -18.02 -0.97
C ARG A 74 -0.31 -19.11 -1.52
N ASP A 75 0.84 -19.30 -0.86
CA ASP A 75 1.85 -20.32 -1.16
C ASP A 75 2.44 -20.23 -2.57
N GLN A 76 2.00 -19.28 -3.39
CA GLN A 76 2.19 -19.32 -4.84
C GLN A 76 2.41 -17.94 -5.42
N VAL A 77 3.33 -17.87 -6.38
CA VAL A 77 3.51 -16.73 -7.28
C VAL A 77 3.43 -17.24 -8.71
N TYR A 78 2.55 -16.66 -9.49
CA TYR A 78 2.34 -16.99 -10.88
C TYR A 78 2.96 -15.92 -11.77
N THR A 79 3.44 -16.30 -12.94
CA THR A 79 3.83 -15.36 -13.99
C THR A 79 2.94 -15.55 -15.20
N VAL A 80 2.59 -14.46 -15.87
CA VAL A 80 1.86 -14.45 -17.15
C VAL A 80 2.64 -13.57 -18.12
N ASN A 81 2.89 -14.08 -19.33
CA ASN A 81 3.50 -13.30 -20.40
C ASN A 81 2.44 -12.39 -21.05
N LEU A 82 2.65 -11.08 -21.02
CA LEU A 82 1.71 -10.10 -21.56
C LEU A 82 1.77 -9.97 -23.09
N ASN A 83 2.82 -10.49 -23.72
CA ASN A 83 2.94 -10.51 -25.19
C ASN A 83 2.05 -11.59 -25.83
N GLU A 84 1.56 -12.55 -25.03
CA GLU A 84 0.63 -13.58 -25.46
C GLU A 84 -0.80 -13.12 -25.17
N VAL A 85 -1.54 -12.68 -26.20
CA VAL A 85 -2.94 -12.26 -26.04
C VAL A 85 -3.82 -13.50 -25.85
N PRO A 86 -4.44 -13.69 -24.68
CA PRO A 86 -5.27 -14.86 -24.43
C PRO A 86 -6.62 -14.70 -25.14
N LYS A 87 -7.01 -15.68 -25.95
CA LYS A 87 -8.34 -15.75 -26.59
C LYS A 87 -9.43 -16.27 -25.64
N GLY A 88 -9.11 -16.51 -24.36
CA GLY A 88 -9.98 -17.15 -23.38
C GLY A 88 -9.38 -17.12 -21.97
N GLU A 89 -9.09 -18.28 -21.38
CA GLU A 89 -8.48 -18.35 -20.05
C GLU A 89 -7.01 -17.88 -20.08
N VAL A 90 -6.62 -17.06 -19.10
CA VAL A 90 -5.24 -16.63 -18.93
C VAL A 90 -4.47 -17.73 -18.19
N VAL A 91 -3.55 -18.38 -18.90
CA VAL A 91 -2.73 -19.48 -18.36
C VAL A 91 -1.40 -18.92 -17.83
N PRO A 92 -0.95 -19.32 -16.62
CA PRO A 92 0.36 -18.91 -16.13
C PRO A 92 1.50 -19.56 -16.93
N SER A 93 2.51 -18.77 -17.30
CA SER A 93 3.75 -19.26 -17.93
C SER A 93 4.63 -20.04 -16.95
N LYS A 94 4.71 -19.59 -15.69
CA LYS A 94 5.46 -20.26 -14.61
C LYS A 94 4.72 -20.14 -13.28
N LYS A 95 4.93 -21.12 -12.41
CA LYS A 95 4.36 -21.20 -11.05
C LYS A 95 5.48 -21.46 -10.04
N LEU A 96 5.74 -20.49 -9.16
CA LEU A 96 6.55 -20.68 -7.96
C LEU A 96 5.65 -21.18 -6.82
N THR A 97 6.06 -22.22 -6.11
CA THR A 97 5.38 -22.68 -4.88
C THR A 97 6.32 -22.56 -3.69
N TRP A 98 5.94 -21.78 -2.69
CA TRP A 98 6.66 -21.61 -1.43
C TRP A 98 5.69 -21.79 -0.27
N ARG A 99 5.67 -23.01 0.29
CA ARG A 99 4.85 -23.35 1.47
C ARG A 99 5.67 -23.23 2.75
N SER A 100 4.99 -22.84 3.84
CA SER A 100 5.56 -22.91 5.19
C SER A 100 5.89 -24.34 5.61
N LYS A 101 6.90 -24.49 6.48
CA LYS A 101 7.28 -25.80 7.05
C LYS A 101 6.10 -26.39 7.81
N GLN A 102 6.04 -27.72 7.90
CA GLN A 102 4.93 -28.42 8.57
C GLN A 102 4.78 -27.96 10.03
N GLN A 103 5.89 -27.82 10.76
CA GLN A 103 5.89 -27.32 12.14
C GLN A 103 5.31 -25.91 12.27
N ASP A 104 5.68 -24.99 11.39
CA ASP A 104 5.12 -23.63 11.38
C ASP A 104 3.61 -23.64 11.07
N ARG A 105 3.15 -24.57 10.22
CA ARG A 105 1.73 -24.75 9.90
C ARG A 105 0.95 -25.38 11.04
N GLU A 106 1.51 -26.33 11.78
CA GLU A 106 0.86 -26.95 12.94
C GLU A 106 0.69 -25.95 14.08
N ASN A 107 1.67 -25.07 14.26
CA ASN A 107 1.60 -23.98 15.22
C ASN A 107 0.68 -22.84 14.77
N CYS A 108 0.20 -22.86 13.53
CA CYS A 108 -0.59 -21.79 12.92
C CYS A 108 -2.00 -22.26 12.54
N ALA A 109 -3.01 -21.70 13.17
CA ALA A 109 -4.39 -22.05 12.85
C ALA A 109 -4.86 -21.57 11.46
N MET A 110 -4.18 -20.65 10.73
CA MET A 110 -4.63 -20.15 9.40
C MET A 110 -3.57 -19.40 8.55
N LYS A 111 -3.47 -19.81 7.26
CA LYS A 111 -3.12 -19.11 5.98
C LYS A 111 -1.98 -18.07 5.91
N GLY A 112 -1.00 -18.33 5.01
CA GLY A 112 0.10 -17.42 4.66
C GLY A 112 -0.16 -16.42 3.50
N LYS A 113 0.65 -15.35 3.43
CA LYS A 113 0.78 -14.41 2.29
C LYS A 113 2.12 -14.57 1.57
N HIS A 114 2.18 -14.09 0.34
CA HIS A 114 3.43 -13.71 -0.34
C HIS A 114 3.33 -12.32 -0.98
N LYS A 115 4.46 -11.63 -1.06
CA LYS A 115 4.69 -10.30 -1.62
C LYS A 115 5.95 -10.31 -2.45
N VAL A 116 5.98 -9.47 -3.48
CA VAL A 116 7.05 -9.43 -4.46
C VAL A 116 7.59 -8.00 -4.55
N GLY A 117 8.88 -7.82 -4.29
CA GLY A 117 9.68 -6.63 -4.56
C GLY A 117 10.81 -6.98 -5.54
N LEU A 118 11.45 -5.99 -6.13
CA LEU A 118 12.42 -6.18 -7.21
C LEU A 118 13.81 -5.67 -6.88
N ASN A 119 14.81 -6.44 -7.32
CA ASN A 119 16.14 -5.96 -7.68
C ASN A 119 16.42 -6.38 -9.15
N ASP A 120 17.36 -5.72 -9.85
CA ASP A 120 17.43 -5.70 -11.32
C ASP A 120 17.58 -7.07 -12.04
N GLU A 121 18.02 -8.13 -11.32
CA GLU A 121 18.11 -9.51 -11.82
C GLU A 121 17.36 -10.55 -10.98
N MET A 122 16.92 -10.16 -9.77
CA MET A 122 16.35 -11.05 -8.78
C MET A 122 15.03 -10.49 -8.25
N VAL A 123 14.05 -11.36 -8.12
CA VAL A 123 12.77 -11.06 -7.51
C VAL A 123 12.89 -11.34 -6.02
N PHE A 124 12.71 -10.31 -5.21
CA PHE A 124 12.71 -10.40 -3.75
C PHE A 124 11.30 -10.72 -3.25
N VAL A 125 11.06 -11.94 -2.78
CA VAL A 125 9.73 -12.39 -2.35
C VAL A 125 9.71 -12.52 -0.84
N CYS A 126 8.76 -11.87 -0.18
CA CYS A 126 8.49 -12.05 1.25
C CYS A 126 7.13 -12.69 1.49
N GLY A 127 7.00 -13.55 2.48
CA GLY A 127 5.71 -14.09 2.91
C GLY A 127 5.49 -13.97 4.40
N THR A 128 4.23 -14.07 4.84
CA THR A 128 3.91 -14.10 6.28
C THR A 128 4.42 -15.37 6.93
N ASN A 129 4.58 -16.44 6.12
CA ASN A 129 5.10 -17.74 6.52
C ASN A 129 4.56 -18.20 7.89
N ALA A 130 3.23 -18.36 7.96
CA ALA A 130 2.52 -18.82 9.16
C ALA A 130 2.82 -17.98 10.42
N PHE A 131 2.70 -16.65 10.31
CA PHE A 131 3.04 -15.68 11.36
C PHE A 131 4.51 -15.70 11.79
N ASN A 132 5.40 -16.18 10.92
CA ASN A 132 6.84 -16.03 11.06
C ASN A 132 7.40 -15.44 9.76
N PRO A 133 7.27 -14.12 9.53
CA PRO A 133 7.57 -13.50 8.25
C PRO A 133 8.98 -13.82 7.77
N MET A 134 9.09 -14.22 6.51
CA MET A 134 10.35 -14.60 5.86
C MET A 134 10.43 -13.98 4.48
N CYS A 135 11.65 -13.85 3.95
CA CYS A 135 11.92 -13.39 2.59
C CYS A 135 12.99 -14.25 1.92
N ARG A 136 12.95 -14.30 0.59
CA ARG A 136 13.87 -15.07 -0.26
C ARG A 136 14.11 -14.32 -1.56
N TYR A 137 15.29 -14.50 -2.14
CA TYR A 137 15.56 -14.10 -3.51
C TYR A 137 15.26 -15.24 -4.48
N TYR A 138 14.66 -14.88 -5.62
CA TYR A 138 14.37 -15.79 -6.72
C TYR A 138 14.91 -15.21 -8.01
N ARG A 139 15.53 -16.02 -8.87
CA ARG A 139 15.98 -15.58 -10.19
C ARG A 139 14.78 -15.14 -11.03
N LEU A 140 14.83 -13.94 -11.63
CA LEU A 140 13.68 -13.36 -12.33
C LEU A 140 13.22 -14.23 -13.52
N ASN A 141 14.17 -14.84 -14.22
CA ASN A 141 13.92 -15.69 -15.38
C ASN A 141 13.42 -17.09 -15.01
N THR A 142 14.00 -17.76 -14.00
CA THR A 142 13.68 -19.17 -13.71
C THR A 142 12.73 -19.36 -12.52
N LEU A 143 12.54 -18.32 -11.68
CA LEU A 143 11.91 -18.41 -10.36
C LEU A 143 12.58 -19.44 -9.45
N GLU A 144 13.88 -19.68 -9.65
CA GLU A 144 14.68 -20.55 -8.78
C GLU A 144 15.13 -19.80 -7.54
N TYR A 145 15.06 -20.49 -6.40
CA TYR A 145 15.50 -19.97 -5.11
C TYR A 145 17.02 -19.83 -5.06
N ASP A 146 17.50 -18.70 -4.56
CA ASP A 146 18.93 -18.37 -4.51
C ASP A 146 19.70 -19.02 -3.35
N GLY A 147 19.02 -19.70 -2.43
CA GLY A 147 19.66 -20.42 -1.32
C GLY A 147 19.67 -19.70 0.03
N GLU A 148 19.41 -18.38 0.05
CA GLU A 148 19.39 -17.59 1.30
C GLU A 148 17.97 -17.24 1.80
N GLU A 149 17.69 -17.58 3.06
CA GLU A 149 16.48 -17.15 3.77
C GLU A 149 16.76 -15.91 4.61
N ILE A 150 15.99 -14.86 4.41
CA ILE A 150 16.13 -13.58 5.07
C ILE A 150 14.94 -13.36 6.00
N SER A 151 15.15 -12.81 7.19
CA SER A 151 14.05 -12.46 8.10
C SER A 151 13.05 -11.51 7.42
N GLY A 152 11.76 -11.76 7.55
CA GLY A 152 10.70 -10.87 7.05
C GLY A 152 10.28 -9.79 8.04
N LEU A 153 10.87 -9.75 9.25
CA LEU A 153 10.54 -8.76 10.27
C LEU A 153 10.73 -7.34 9.73
N ALA A 154 9.75 -6.48 9.99
CA ALA A 154 9.66 -5.10 9.46
C ALA A 154 9.66 -4.97 7.91
N ARG A 155 9.66 -6.08 7.16
CA ARG A 155 9.62 -6.12 5.68
C ARG A 155 8.27 -6.64 5.16
N CYS A 156 7.67 -7.58 5.88
CA CYS A 156 6.43 -8.25 5.56
C CYS A 156 5.57 -8.41 6.83
N PRO A 157 4.23 -8.36 6.74
CA PRO A 157 3.36 -8.54 7.90
C PRO A 157 3.35 -9.98 8.39
N PHE A 158 2.87 -10.15 9.62
CA PHE A 158 2.57 -11.46 10.23
C PHE A 158 1.22 -12.01 9.77
N ASP A 159 0.22 -11.15 9.59
CA ASP A 159 -1.15 -11.54 9.21
C ASP A 159 -1.47 -11.21 7.74
N ALA A 160 -2.21 -12.14 7.09
CA ALA A 160 -2.74 -11.98 5.74
C ALA A 160 -3.76 -10.85 5.53
N ARG A 161 -4.19 -10.15 6.57
CA ARG A 161 -5.13 -9.03 6.48
C ARG A 161 -4.48 -7.68 6.70
N GLN A 162 -3.26 -7.66 7.25
CA GLN A 162 -2.53 -6.42 7.49
C GLN A 162 -2.06 -5.77 6.18
N THR A 163 -2.23 -4.46 6.10
CA THR A 163 -1.70 -3.64 5.00
C THR A 163 -0.20 -3.46 5.16
N ASN A 164 0.53 -3.49 4.05
CA ASN A 164 1.95 -3.19 4.06
C ASN A 164 2.42 -2.68 2.70
N VAL A 165 3.54 -1.98 2.70
CA VAL A 165 4.18 -1.41 1.52
C VAL A 165 5.63 -1.87 1.47
N ALA A 166 6.15 -2.12 0.28
CA ALA A 166 7.55 -2.44 0.03
C ALA A 166 7.97 -1.82 -1.32
N LEU A 167 9.13 -1.18 -1.36
CA LEU A 167 9.69 -0.51 -2.52
C LEU A 167 11.22 -0.62 -2.46
N PHE A 168 11.86 -0.95 -3.57
CA PHE A 168 13.30 -0.81 -3.70
C PHE A 168 13.64 0.54 -4.32
N ALA A 169 14.65 1.22 -3.78
CA ALA A 169 15.23 2.44 -4.32
C ALA A 169 16.72 2.47 -3.98
N ASP A 170 17.59 2.73 -4.96
CA ASP A 170 19.06 2.70 -4.84
C ASP A 170 19.59 1.43 -4.13
N GLY A 171 19.06 0.25 -4.50
CA GLY A 171 19.45 -1.04 -3.91
C GLY A 171 19.03 -1.26 -2.44
N LYS A 172 18.25 -0.33 -1.87
CA LYS A 172 17.76 -0.38 -0.48
C LYS A 172 16.27 -0.72 -0.48
N LEU A 173 15.87 -1.60 0.43
CA LEU A 173 14.47 -1.96 0.63
C LEU A 173 13.84 -1.00 1.64
N TYR A 174 12.90 -0.21 1.17
CA TYR A 174 12.00 0.62 1.97
C TYR A 174 10.70 -0.14 2.21
N SER A 175 10.31 -0.33 3.45
CA SER A 175 9.11 -1.08 3.83
C SER A 175 8.30 -0.36 4.89
N ALA A 176 6.99 -0.59 4.89
CA ALA A 176 6.10 -0.12 5.92
C ALA A 176 5.10 -1.21 6.30
N THR A 177 5.16 -1.67 7.54
CA THR A 177 4.40 -2.82 8.07
C THR A 177 4.43 -2.79 9.60
N VAL A 178 4.03 -3.88 10.24
CA VAL A 178 4.26 -4.11 11.68
C VAL A 178 5.49 -5.00 11.91
N ALA A 179 6.23 -4.74 12.98
CA ALA A 179 7.46 -5.44 13.34
C ALA A 179 7.28 -6.49 14.45
N ASP A 180 6.09 -6.60 15.03
CA ASP A 180 5.76 -7.56 16.08
C ASP A 180 4.46 -8.33 15.78
N PHE A 181 4.33 -9.50 16.41
CA PHE A 181 3.18 -10.39 16.23
C PHE A 181 1.85 -9.72 16.64
N LEU A 182 1.87 -8.91 17.72
CA LEU A 182 0.69 -8.20 18.23
C LEU A 182 0.28 -6.99 17.39
N ALA A 183 1.02 -6.67 16.33
CA ALA A 183 0.77 -5.52 15.46
C ALA A 183 0.84 -4.15 16.18
N SER A 184 1.54 -4.08 17.32
CA SER A 184 1.68 -2.85 18.11
C SER A 184 2.82 -1.95 17.62
N ASP A 185 3.84 -2.54 17.00
CA ASP A 185 5.03 -1.84 16.50
C ASP A 185 4.91 -1.61 14.99
N ALA A 186 4.04 -0.67 14.60
CA ALA A 186 3.97 -0.20 13.23
C ALA A 186 5.19 0.67 12.87
N VAL A 187 5.82 0.37 11.75
CA VAL A 187 7.14 0.92 11.41
C VAL A 187 7.24 1.27 9.93
N ILE A 188 7.91 2.39 9.63
CA ILE A 188 8.53 2.63 8.32
C ILE A 188 10.01 2.34 8.47
N TYR A 189 10.50 1.39 7.68
CA TYR A 189 11.79 0.75 7.84
C TYR A 189 12.58 0.78 6.53
N ARG A 190 13.91 0.88 6.63
CA ARG A 190 14.82 0.62 5.52
C ARG A 190 15.86 -0.39 5.94
N SER A 191 16.10 -1.35 5.06
CA SER A 191 17.14 -2.35 5.21
C SER A 191 17.73 -2.70 3.86
N MET A 192 18.70 -3.63 3.85
CA MET A 192 19.43 -4.03 2.64
C MET A 192 20.27 -2.88 2.06
N GLY A 193 21.09 -3.21 1.07
CA GLY A 193 22.05 -2.28 0.49
C GLY A 193 23.22 -1.98 1.43
N ASP A 194 23.97 -0.94 1.09
CA ASP A 194 25.23 -0.52 1.72
C ASP A 194 25.06 0.36 2.99
N GLY A 195 23.85 0.44 3.54
CA GLY A 195 23.51 1.34 4.64
C GLY A 195 23.09 0.66 5.94
N SER A 196 23.22 1.39 7.05
CA SER A 196 22.58 0.98 8.31
C SER A 196 21.07 0.91 8.16
N ALA A 197 20.47 -0.08 8.83
CA ALA A 197 19.03 -0.17 8.91
C ALA A 197 18.46 1.00 9.72
N LEU A 198 17.45 1.67 9.16
CA LEU A 198 16.80 2.82 9.79
C LEU A 198 15.32 2.55 9.99
N ARG A 199 14.77 3.07 11.08
CA ARG A 199 13.36 2.91 11.44
C ARG A 199 12.76 4.19 12.02
N THR A 200 11.44 4.26 12.00
CA THR A 200 10.69 5.23 12.82
C THR A 200 10.80 4.88 14.30
N ILE A 201 10.70 5.89 15.17
CA ILE A 201 10.81 5.71 16.63
C ILE A 201 9.66 4.82 17.10
N LYS A 202 10.04 3.78 17.87
CA LYS A 202 9.09 2.82 18.44
C LYS A 202 8.17 3.51 19.46
N TYR A 203 6.87 3.27 19.36
CA TYR A 203 5.86 3.76 20.30
C TYR A 203 5.75 5.30 20.45
N ASP A 204 6.36 6.07 19.53
CA ASP A 204 6.16 7.52 19.48
C ASP A 204 5.00 7.86 18.54
N SER A 205 3.84 8.16 19.14
CA SER A 205 2.63 8.53 18.40
C SER A 205 2.80 9.78 17.53
N LYS A 206 3.75 10.69 17.84
CA LYS A 206 4.02 11.86 17.00
C LYS A 206 4.60 11.44 15.64
N TRP A 207 5.36 10.34 15.61
CA TRP A 207 5.88 9.77 14.39
C TRP A 207 4.80 9.04 13.62
N ILE A 208 4.15 8.06 14.25
CA ILE A 208 3.14 7.20 13.63
C ILE A 208 2.15 6.72 14.71
N LYS A 209 0.83 6.83 14.46
CA LYS A 209 -0.20 6.33 15.40
C LYS A 209 -1.25 5.46 14.70
N GLU A 210 -1.20 4.14 14.93
CA GLU A 210 -2.13 3.15 14.32
C GLU A 210 -2.31 3.33 12.80
N PRO A 211 -1.24 3.18 11.99
CA PRO A 211 -1.29 3.48 10.58
C PRO A 211 -1.91 2.33 9.76
N HIS A 212 -2.49 2.68 8.62
CA HIS A 212 -2.71 1.79 7.51
C HIS A 212 -1.88 2.25 6.32
N PHE A 213 -0.83 1.50 5.99
CA PHE A 213 0.09 1.81 4.90
C PHE A 213 -0.52 1.44 3.55
N LEU A 214 -0.55 2.40 2.62
CA LEU A 214 -1.26 2.26 1.35
C LEU A 214 -0.30 2.15 0.17
N HIS A 215 0.69 3.03 0.09
CA HIS A 215 1.59 3.10 -1.06
C HIS A 215 2.94 3.75 -0.72
N ALA A 216 3.94 3.55 -1.58
CA ALA A 216 5.16 4.32 -1.56
C ALA A 216 5.67 4.54 -2.99
N ILE A 217 6.30 5.68 -3.21
CA ILE A 217 6.94 6.03 -4.49
C ILE A 217 8.34 6.56 -4.23
N GLU A 218 9.22 6.32 -5.20
CA GLU A 218 10.50 6.99 -5.30
C GLU A 218 10.35 8.23 -6.19
N TYR A 219 10.80 9.38 -5.72
CA TYR A 219 10.81 10.60 -6.54
C TYR A 219 11.94 11.54 -6.12
N GLY A 220 12.83 11.84 -7.08
CA GLY A 220 14.01 12.68 -6.83
C GLY A 220 14.93 12.07 -5.76
N SER A 221 15.30 12.86 -4.77
CA SER A 221 16.17 12.44 -3.66
C SER A 221 15.41 11.79 -2.49
N PHE A 222 14.13 11.48 -2.66
CA PHE A 222 13.25 11.06 -1.56
C PHE A 222 12.44 9.80 -1.89
N VAL A 223 12.07 9.09 -0.82
CA VAL A 223 10.98 8.11 -0.84
C VAL A 223 9.80 8.71 -0.10
N TYR A 224 8.63 8.63 -0.73
CA TYR A 224 7.36 9.10 -0.16
C TYR A 224 6.49 7.91 0.23
N PHE A 225 5.93 7.94 1.44
CA PHE A 225 5.01 6.95 1.95
C PHE A 225 3.62 7.55 2.11
N PHE A 226 2.61 6.86 1.59
CA PHE A 226 1.20 7.23 1.70
C PHE A 226 0.51 6.27 2.66
N PHE A 227 -0.14 6.82 3.67
CA PHE A 227 -0.83 6.04 4.70
C PHE A 227 -1.93 6.88 5.34
N ARG A 228 -2.82 6.25 6.09
CA ARG A 228 -3.74 6.93 7.00
C ARG A 228 -3.42 6.54 8.43
N GLU A 229 -3.62 7.43 9.38
CA GLU A 229 -3.32 7.21 10.80
C GLU A 229 -4.27 8.01 11.68
N ILE A 230 -4.26 7.77 12.99
CA ILE A 230 -4.97 8.62 13.94
C ILE A 230 -4.27 9.97 14.05
N ALA A 231 -5.03 11.05 13.84
CA ALA A 231 -4.55 12.42 13.89
C ALA A 231 -4.30 12.88 15.33
N VAL A 232 -3.03 12.87 15.74
CA VAL A 232 -2.64 13.27 17.10
C VAL A 232 -2.94 14.75 17.37
N GLU A 233 -2.89 15.58 16.32
CA GLU A 233 -3.22 17.00 16.37
C GLU A 233 -4.72 17.29 16.59
N HIS A 234 -5.58 16.27 16.44
CA HIS A 234 -7.04 16.43 16.59
C HIS A 234 -7.60 15.70 17.82
N ASN A 235 -6.75 15.06 18.65
CA ASN A 235 -7.20 14.26 19.79
C ASN A 235 -8.13 15.01 20.76
N ASN A 236 -7.98 16.34 20.91
CA ASN A 236 -8.78 17.16 21.82
C ASN A 236 -10.25 17.28 21.40
N LEU A 237 -10.57 17.00 20.14
CA LEU A 237 -11.92 17.10 19.56
C LEU A 237 -12.50 15.72 19.22
N GLY A 238 -11.80 14.64 19.59
CA GLY A 238 -12.16 13.26 19.31
C GLY A 238 -11.13 12.51 18.47
N LYS A 239 -11.36 11.20 18.26
CA LYS A 239 -10.50 10.35 17.42
C LYS A 239 -10.83 10.61 15.94
N ALA A 240 -9.96 11.34 15.24
CA ALA A 240 -10.03 11.52 13.79
C ALA A 240 -8.91 10.73 13.07
N VAL A 241 -9.18 10.28 11.84
CA VAL A 241 -8.20 9.60 10.98
C VAL A 241 -7.85 10.52 9.82
N TYR A 242 -6.56 10.80 9.63
CA TYR A 242 -6.07 11.62 8.52
C TYR A 242 -5.24 10.80 7.53
N SER A 243 -5.40 11.13 6.25
CA SER A 243 -4.50 10.70 5.19
C SER A 243 -3.20 11.50 5.25
N ARG A 244 -2.07 10.82 5.09
CA ARG A 244 -0.72 11.37 5.21
C ARG A 244 0.13 11.03 4.01
N VAL A 245 1.03 11.94 3.70
CA VAL A 245 2.25 11.66 2.95
C VAL A 245 3.44 11.91 3.88
N ALA A 246 4.33 10.93 4.01
CA ALA A 246 5.63 11.11 4.66
C ALA A 246 6.75 11.10 3.63
N ARG A 247 7.83 11.82 3.91
CA ARG A 247 9.03 11.93 3.09
C ARG A 247 10.24 11.48 3.89
N ILE A 248 11.14 10.75 3.25
CA ILE A 248 12.42 10.31 3.79
C ILE A 248 13.50 10.53 2.72
N CYS A 249 14.68 11.03 3.11
CA CYS A 249 15.84 11.16 2.21
C CYS A 249 16.44 9.80 1.86
N LYS A 250 16.75 9.56 0.58
CA LYS A 250 17.40 8.30 0.16
C LYS A 250 18.78 8.10 0.78
N ASN A 251 19.50 9.19 0.99
CA ASN A 251 20.83 9.23 1.60
C ASN A 251 20.81 9.42 3.13
N ASP A 252 19.66 9.26 3.81
CA ASP A 252 19.61 9.32 5.28
C ASP A 252 20.51 8.23 5.87
N MET A 253 21.43 8.61 6.77
CA MET A 253 22.39 7.69 7.42
C MET A 253 22.04 7.43 8.88
N GLY A 254 20.94 8.01 9.36
CA GLY A 254 20.56 7.99 10.75
C GLY A 254 21.27 9.05 11.59
N GLY A 255 20.86 9.13 12.85
CA GLY A 255 21.38 10.13 13.77
C GLY A 255 22.72 9.76 14.39
N SER A 256 23.26 10.72 15.15
CA SER A 256 24.46 10.51 15.96
C SER A 256 24.22 9.49 17.08
N GLN A 257 25.31 9.02 17.70
CA GLN A 257 25.25 8.13 18.88
C GLN A 257 24.39 8.70 20.04
N ARG A 258 24.21 10.02 20.11
CA ARG A 258 23.43 10.67 21.18
C ARG A 258 21.94 10.85 20.84
N VAL A 259 21.61 10.97 19.55
CA VAL A 259 20.28 11.38 19.10
C VAL A 259 19.96 10.66 17.80
N LEU A 260 18.83 9.93 17.78
CA LEU A 260 18.31 9.22 16.62
C LEU A 260 19.27 8.16 16.03
N GLU A 261 20.13 7.56 16.86
CA GLU A 261 20.97 6.43 16.43
C GLU A 261 20.06 5.32 15.86
N LYS A 262 20.32 4.86 14.63
CA LYS A 262 19.50 3.87 13.88
C LYS A 262 18.05 4.29 13.59
N HIS A 263 17.73 5.58 13.73
CA HIS A 263 16.43 6.15 13.39
C HIS A 263 16.55 7.16 12.26
N TRP A 264 15.45 7.40 11.55
CA TRP A 264 15.43 8.42 10.50
C TRP A 264 15.78 9.80 11.05
N THR A 265 16.56 10.58 10.30
CA THR A 265 16.81 12.01 10.59
C THR A 265 16.03 12.94 9.66
N SER A 266 15.48 12.38 8.59
CA SER A 266 14.76 13.09 7.53
C SER A 266 13.26 12.80 7.48
N PHE A 267 12.73 12.03 8.42
CA PHE A 267 11.30 11.68 8.44
C PHE A 267 10.45 12.92 8.75
N LEU A 268 9.63 13.30 7.78
CA LEU A 268 8.59 14.33 7.93
C LEU A 268 7.28 13.80 7.36
N LYS A 269 6.15 14.19 7.94
CA LYS A 269 4.81 13.85 7.43
C LYS A 269 3.90 15.07 7.37
N ALA A 270 3.01 15.07 6.39
CA ALA A 270 1.99 16.11 6.19
C ALA A 270 0.62 15.48 5.96
N ARG A 271 -0.44 16.22 6.32
CA ARG A 271 -1.82 15.86 5.99
C ARG A 271 -2.06 16.04 4.49
N LEU A 272 -2.72 15.07 3.86
CA LEU A 272 -3.30 15.24 2.52
C LEU A 272 -4.68 15.90 2.65
N ASN A 273 -4.87 17.02 1.96
CA ASN A 273 -6.15 17.71 1.91
C ASN A 273 -6.90 17.32 0.64
N CYS A 274 -7.87 16.42 0.78
CA CYS A 274 -8.87 16.13 -0.25
C CYS A 274 -10.22 16.58 0.32
N SER A 275 -10.69 17.75 -0.10
CA SER A 275 -11.94 18.34 0.37
C SER A 275 -12.65 19.06 -0.76
N VAL A 276 -13.98 19.08 -0.69
CA VAL A 276 -14.82 19.94 -1.53
C VAL A 276 -14.80 21.33 -0.88
N PRO A 277 -14.25 22.37 -1.53
CA PRO A 277 -14.23 23.71 -0.96
C PRO A 277 -15.66 24.19 -0.69
N ARG A 278 -15.96 24.60 0.54
CA ARG A 278 -17.21 25.29 0.88
C ARG A 278 -16.89 26.73 1.26
N ARG A 279 -17.76 27.67 0.87
CA ARG A 279 -17.70 29.08 1.34
C ARG A 279 -18.16 29.26 2.79
N PHE A 280 -18.79 28.26 3.41
CA PHE A 280 -19.19 28.30 4.82
C PHE A 280 -19.07 26.94 5.50
N VAL A 281 -18.55 26.95 6.73
CA VAL A 281 -18.65 25.85 7.70
C VAL A 281 -20.06 25.94 8.31
N LEU A 282 -20.94 25.01 7.95
CA LEU A 282 -22.13 24.76 8.76
C LEU A 282 -21.65 24.07 10.03
N LEU A 283 -21.57 24.82 11.12
CA LEU A 283 -21.67 24.27 12.47
C LEU A 283 -23.10 23.73 12.58
N LEU A 284 -23.24 22.41 12.50
CA LEU A 284 -24.37 21.70 13.11
C LEU A 284 -23.94 21.29 14.52
#